data_AF-A0A8S1TQH8-F1
#
_entry.id   AF-A0A8S1TQH8-F1
#
_cell.length_a   1.000
_cell.length_b   1.000
_cell.length_c   1.000
_cell.angle_alpha   90.00
_cell.angle_beta   90.00
_cell.angle_gamma   90.00
#
_symmetry.space_group_name_H-M   'P 1'
#
loop_
_entity.id
_entity.type
_entity.pdbx_description
1 polymer ?
#
loop_
_entity_poly.entity_id
_entity_poly.type
_entity_poly.pdbx_seq_one_letter_code
_entity_poly.pdbx_strand_id
1 'polypeptide(L)'
;MGQANCACVKTVSFDHNQIESDKRLRVSRKENQIEDEEIKLLKSIIKIQALLRGWIVRKKYHYVQVQLYNTKVNNILKQFSLTHLSKFSKMPPFPFSEYRYQDTESDSYDNRFFRNAVLLENGAIYIGEWSGDKKFGKGIQIWKDGSIYEGFWIRDMANGKGRLYHANGDIYDGDWEDHKSKGQGVYIHSDGARYEGSWNNDLQNGQGVEIWPDGAKHEGEYSNGVKHGKGRFVWADKASYCGQFLNNQINGVGRYVWPDGRKYCGEWLNNKMHGTGLFSWSDGRVYIGEYQDDKKHGQGVFEWPDGRKYVGYWLEGKQHGRGLFIAGAQRKQGEWKSGNRERWIIFESDTDLDSIEKKMNQLKIYYSSIDDSQLLDKSKKPLPLPNSSLIKGEKFKPLQNHNF
;
A
#
# COMPACT_ATOMS: atom_id res chain seq x y z
N MET A 1 -99.12 -74.74 -50.83
CA MET A 1 -97.94 -73.93 -51.24
C MET A 1 -98.54 -72.63 -51.76
N GLY A 2 -98.38 -71.42 -51.18
CA GLY A 2 -97.25 -70.80 -50.48
C GLY A 2 -96.45 -69.94 -51.49
N GLN A 3 -96.14 -68.64 -51.35
CA GLN A 3 -96.22 -67.63 -50.26
C GLN A 3 -96.29 -66.19 -50.87
N ALA A 4 -96.52 -65.04 -50.19
CA ALA A 4 -97.24 -64.68 -48.95
C ALA A 4 -97.29 -63.13 -48.75
N ASN A 5 -98.21 -62.66 -47.87
CA ASN A 5 -98.22 -61.41 -47.06
C ASN A 5 -98.21 -59.97 -47.64
N CYS A 6 -99.19 -59.17 -47.16
CA CYS A 6 -99.22 -57.70 -46.92
C CYS A 6 -100.47 -57.35 -46.06
N ALA A 7 -100.65 -56.20 -45.37
CA ALA A 7 -99.75 -55.21 -44.75
C ALA A 7 -100.58 -54.16 -43.93
N CYS A 8 -99.92 -53.35 -43.06
CA CYS A 8 -100.34 -52.01 -42.56
C CYS A 8 -101.55 -51.87 -41.58
N VAL A 9 -101.75 -50.81 -40.75
CA VAL A 9 -100.93 -49.69 -40.14
C VAL A 9 -101.78 -48.92 -39.07
N LYS A 10 -101.15 -48.26 -38.06
CA LYS A 10 -101.49 -46.95 -37.37
C LYS A 10 -100.82 -46.87 -35.96
N THR A 11 -99.86 -45.98 -35.64
CA THR A 11 -99.92 -44.53 -35.21
C THR A 11 -100.63 -44.29 -33.86
N VAL A 12 -100.29 -43.35 -32.95
CA VAL A 12 -99.80 -41.94 -33.06
C VAL A 12 -98.70 -41.61 -32.00
N SER A 13 -98.43 -40.32 -31.66
CA SER A 13 -97.43 -39.72 -30.73
C SER A 13 -97.84 -39.74 -29.23
N PHE A 14 -97.13 -39.23 -28.21
CA PHE A 14 -96.09 -38.17 -28.01
C PHE A 14 -95.36 -38.43 -26.64
N ASP A 15 -94.39 -37.71 -26.02
CA ASP A 15 -93.57 -36.48 -26.20
C ASP A 15 -92.30 -36.54 -25.27
N HIS A 16 -91.56 -35.43 -25.06
CA HIS A 16 -90.61 -35.05 -23.99
C HIS A 16 -89.12 -35.46 -24.12
N ASN A 17 -88.26 -34.47 -24.42
CA ASN A 17 -86.87 -34.39 -23.90
C ASN A 17 -86.17 -33.04 -24.19
N GLN A 18 -85.91 -32.22 -23.15
CA GLN A 18 -85.10 -30.98 -23.24
C GLN A 18 -84.20 -30.73 -22.00
N ILE A 19 -83.41 -31.71 -21.55
CA ILE A 19 -82.48 -31.51 -20.40
C ILE A 19 -81.02 -31.97 -20.64
N GLU A 20 -80.75 -32.97 -21.49
CA GLU A 20 -79.39 -33.53 -21.59
C GLU A 20 -78.37 -32.71 -22.42
N SER A 21 -78.82 -31.86 -23.35
CA SER A 21 -77.93 -31.13 -24.27
C SER A 21 -77.00 -30.15 -23.53
N ASP A 22 -77.54 -29.39 -22.58
CA ASP A 22 -76.83 -28.28 -21.96
C ASP A 22 -75.71 -28.72 -20.99
N LYS A 23 -75.79 -29.94 -20.44
CA LYS A 23 -74.69 -30.50 -19.63
C LYS A 23 -73.48 -30.90 -20.48
N ARG A 24 -73.68 -31.59 -21.61
CA ARG A 24 -72.56 -31.97 -22.51
C ARG A 24 -71.91 -30.73 -23.13
N LEU A 25 -72.72 -29.74 -23.55
CA LEU A 25 -72.21 -28.46 -24.08
C LEU A 25 -71.39 -27.65 -23.06
N ARG A 26 -71.70 -27.75 -21.75
CA ARG A 26 -70.91 -27.11 -20.68
C ARG A 26 -69.61 -27.84 -20.36
N VAL A 27 -69.53 -29.16 -20.55
CA VAL A 27 -68.29 -29.93 -20.37
C VAL A 27 -67.33 -29.64 -21.52
N SER A 28 -67.76 -29.79 -22.79
CA SER A 28 -66.88 -29.50 -23.93
C SER A 28 -66.50 -28.01 -24.01
N ARG A 29 -67.37 -27.07 -23.59
CA ARG A 29 -66.94 -25.66 -23.42
C ARG A 29 -65.83 -25.49 -22.39
N LYS A 30 -65.82 -26.25 -21.29
CA LYS A 30 -64.76 -26.18 -20.28
C LYS A 30 -63.47 -26.83 -20.77
N GLU A 31 -63.56 -27.97 -21.43
CA GLU A 31 -62.40 -28.67 -22.01
C GLU A 31 -61.73 -27.79 -23.07
N ASN A 32 -62.52 -27.25 -24.02
CA ASN A 32 -62.01 -26.29 -25.01
C ASN A 32 -61.45 -25.01 -24.36
N GLN A 33 -62.05 -24.49 -23.28
CA GLN A 33 -61.52 -23.32 -22.56
C GLN A 33 -60.20 -23.60 -21.84
N ILE A 34 -60.00 -24.82 -21.33
CA ILE A 34 -58.72 -25.24 -20.74
C ILE A 34 -57.67 -25.35 -21.84
N GLU A 35 -58.00 -26.00 -22.96
CA GLU A 35 -57.12 -26.13 -24.13
C GLU A 35 -56.75 -24.76 -24.75
N ASP A 36 -57.69 -23.82 -24.86
CA ASP A 36 -57.44 -22.44 -25.29
C ASP A 36 -56.49 -21.69 -24.35
N GLU A 37 -56.65 -21.81 -23.02
CA GLU A 37 -55.76 -21.20 -22.03
C GLU A 37 -54.37 -21.86 -22.00
N GLU A 38 -54.26 -23.19 -22.20
CA GLU A 38 -52.99 -23.89 -22.37
C GLU A 38 -52.26 -23.46 -23.65
N ILE A 39 -52.98 -23.33 -24.77
CA ILE A 39 -52.44 -22.81 -26.04
C ILE A 39 -51.99 -21.35 -25.88
N LYS A 40 -52.73 -20.53 -25.13
CA LYS A 40 -52.39 -19.13 -24.81
C LYS A 40 -51.19 -19.01 -23.88
N LEU A 41 -51.06 -19.91 -22.90
CA LEU A 41 -49.87 -20.07 -22.05
C LEU A 41 -48.65 -20.49 -22.88
N LEU A 42 -48.80 -21.49 -23.75
CA LEU A 42 -47.72 -21.97 -24.64
C LEU A 42 -47.24 -20.86 -25.60
N LYS A 43 -48.16 -20.13 -26.23
CA LYS A 43 -47.84 -18.94 -27.05
C LYS A 43 -47.07 -17.87 -26.24
N SER A 44 -47.44 -17.68 -24.97
CA SER A 44 -46.76 -16.74 -24.07
C SER A 44 -45.34 -17.21 -23.69
N ILE A 45 -45.17 -18.51 -23.39
CA ILE A 45 -43.87 -19.13 -23.13
C ILE A 45 -42.96 -19.02 -24.36
N ILE A 46 -43.46 -19.31 -25.56
CA ILE A 46 -42.72 -19.17 -26.82
C ILE A 46 -42.26 -17.72 -27.02
N LYS A 47 -43.13 -16.74 -26.77
CA LYS A 47 -42.78 -15.30 -26.85
C LYS A 47 -41.69 -14.91 -25.85
N ILE A 48 -41.78 -15.37 -24.60
CA ILE A 48 -40.75 -15.15 -23.56
C ILE A 48 -39.42 -15.78 -23.96
N GLN A 49 -39.43 -17.03 -24.42
CA GLN A 49 -38.21 -17.71 -24.89
C GLN A 49 -37.59 -17.02 -26.11
N ALA A 50 -38.39 -16.51 -27.05
CA ALA A 50 -37.91 -15.77 -28.21
C ALA A 50 -37.25 -14.44 -27.80
N LEU A 51 -37.87 -13.69 -26.87
CA LEU A 51 -37.29 -12.47 -26.31
C LEU A 51 -35.98 -12.74 -25.57
N LEU A 52 -35.92 -13.81 -24.76
CA LEU A 52 -34.73 -14.23 -24.02
C LEU A 52 -33.60 -14.66 -24.97
N ARG A 53 -33.87 -15.51 -25.97
CA ARG A 53 -32.90 -15.91 -27.00
C ARG A 53 -32.36 -14.67 -27.74
N GLY A 54 -33.24 -13.75 -28.12
CA GLY A 54 -32.85 -12.49 -28.75
C GLY A 54 -31.99 -11.60 -27.86
N TRP A 55 -32.27 -11.53 -26.55
CA TRP A 55 -31.45 -10.79 -25.58
C TRP A 55 -30.07 -11.44 -25.39
N ILE A 56 -29.99 -12.77 -25.25
CA ILE A 56 -28.72 -13.51 -25.15
C ILE A 56 -27.86 -13.26 -26.39
N VAL A 57 -28.45 -13.34 -27.59
CA VAL A 57 -27.74 -13.09 -28.86
C VAL A 57 -27.28 -11.63 -28.95
N ARG A 58 -28.12 -10.65 -28.62
CA ARG A 58 -27.73 -9.22 -28.59
C ARG A 58 -26.60 -8.96 -27.59
N LYS A 59 -26.67 -9.52 -26.37
CA LYS A 59 -25.62 -9.38 -25.35
C LYS A 59 -24.30 -10.00 -25.83
N LYS A 60 -24.32 -11.19 -26.45
CA LYS A 60 -23.13 -11.82 -27.03
C LYS A 60 -22.56 -11.04 -28.22
N TYR A 61 -23.42 -10.52 -29.10
CA TYR A 61 -23.00 -9.69 -30.25
C TYR A 61 -22.36 -8.38 -29.79
N HIS A 62 -23.00 -7.64 -28.88
CA HIS A 62 -22.45 -6.41 -28.31
C HIS A 62 -21.11 -6.66 -27.62
N TYR A 63 -20.98 -7.73 -26.83
CA TYR A 63 -19.69 -8.13 -26.24
C TYR A 63 -18.60 -8.33 -27.31
N VAL A 64 -18.89 -9.06 -28.40
CA VAL A 64 -17.92 -9.25 -29.50
C VAL A 64 -17.56 -7.93 -30.19
N GLN A 65 -18.53 -7.04 -30.44
CA GLN A 65 -18.26 -5.72 -31.01
C GLN A 65 -17.34 -4.89 -30.10
N VAL A 66 -17.59 -4.87 -28.79
CA VAL A 66 -16.72 -4.19 -27.80
C VAL A 66 -15.30 -4.78 -27.80
N GLN A 67 -15.14 -6.10 -27.88
CA GLN A 67 -13.81 -6.72 -27.96
C GLN A 67 -13.07 -6.38 -29.27
N LEU A 68 -13.76 -6.38 -30.41
CA LEU A 68 -13.17 -5.99 -31.71
C LEU A 68 -12.76 -4.51 -31.72
N TYR A 69 -13.63 -3.63 -31.21
CA TYR A 69 -13.35 -2.21 -31.04
C TYR A 69 -12.17 -1.96 -30.10
N ASN A 70 -12.15 -2.57 -28.91
CA ASN A 70 -11.06 -2.47 -27.96
C ASN A 70 -9.73 -2.96 -28.56
N THR A 71 -9.76 -4.05 -29.34
CA THR A 71 -8.58 -4.57 -30.07
C THR A 71 -8.06 -3.55 -31.08
N LYS A 72 -8.96 -2.91 -31.86
CA LYS A 72 -8.62 -1.85 -32.81
C LYS A 72 -7.99 -0.63 -32.10
N VAL A 73 -8.59 -0.14 -31.01
CA VAL A 73 -8.09 1.00 -30.23
C VAL A 73 -6.71 0.69 -29.63
N ASN A 74 -6.56 -0.47 -28.97
CA ASN A 74 -5.29 -0.92 -28.41
C ASN A 74 -4.17 -0.95 -29.48
N ASN A 75 -4.46 -1.47 -30.67
CA ASN A 75 -3.50 -1.54 -31.76
C ASN A 75 -3.10 -0.15 -32.28
N ILE A 76 -4.03 0.79 -32.45
CA ILE A 76 -3.73 2.15 -32.89
C ILE A 76 -2.84 2.87 -31.86
N LEU A 77 -3.23 2.84 -30.58
CA LEU A 77 -2.49 3.52 -29.51
C LEU A 77 -1.10 2.89 -29.29
N LYS A 78 -0.98 1.56 -29.35
CA LYS A 78 0.32 0.85 -29.29
C LYS A 78 1.23 1.22 -30.46
N GLN A 79 0.70 1.30 -31.69
CA GLN A 79 1.49 1.71 -32.85
C GLN A 79 1.92 3.19 -32.76
N PHE A 80 1.05 4.07 -32.26
CA PHE A 80 1.42 5.47 -32.01
C PHE A 80 2.54 5.58 -30.96
N SER A 81 2.38 4.89 -29.82
CA SER A 81 3.40 4.82 -28.75
C SER A 81 4.75 4.29 -29.27
N LEU A 82 4.74 3.19 -30.03
CA LEU A 82 5.95 2.64 -30.69
C LEU A 82 6.63 3.59 -31.67
N THR A 83 5.88 4.40 -32.42
CA THR A 83 6.43 5.25 -33.50
C THR A 83 6.84 6.65 -33.02
N HIS A 84 6.19 7.18 -31.98
CA HIS A 84 6.39 8.54 -31.50
C HIS A 84 7.07 8.60 -30.13
N LEU A 85 6.80 7.64 -29.21
CA LEU A 85 7.26 7.71 -27.81
C LEU A 85 8.55 6.91 -27.54
N SER A 86 8.86 5.92 -28.37
CA SER A 86 10.11 5.13 -28.31
C SER A 86 11.40 5.93 -28.45
N LYS A 87 11.32 7.19 -28.90
CA LYS A 87 12.43 8.15 -28.96
C LYS A 87 12.69 8.84 -27.62
N PHE A 88 11.71 8.87 -26.73
CA PHE A 88 11.73 9.64 -25.48
C PHE A 88 11.93 8.77 -24.23
N SER A 89 11.66 7.46 -24.30
CA SER A 89 12.01 6.54 -23.20
C SER A 89 12.45 5.15 -23.70
N LYS A 90 13.15 4.42 -22.82
CA LYS A 90 13.50 3.00 -23.02
C LYS A 90 12.40 2.04 -22.55
N MET A 91 11.23 2.56 -22.12
CA MET A 91 10.14 1.72 -21.61
C MET A 91 9.35 1.07 -22.76
N PRO A 92 8.76 -0.12 -22.55
CA PRO A 92 7.79 -0.67 -23.49
C PRO A 92 6.53 0.22 -23.57
N PRO A 93 5.80 0.24 -24.70
CA PRO A 93 4.53 0.95 -24.85
C PRO A 93 3.55 0.63 -23.72
N PHE A 94 2.77 1.60 -23.28
CA PHE A 94 1.79 1.39 -22.21
C PHE A 94 0.77 0.28 -22.57
N PRO A 95 0.56 -0.72 -21.69
CA PRO A 95 -0.19 -1.93 -22.03
C PRO A 95 -1.72 -1.74 -21.90
N PHE A 96 -2.31 -0.94 -22.79
CA PHE A 96 -3.75 -0.69 -22.91
C PHE A 96 -4.64 -1.96 -23.00
N SER A 97 -4.05 -3.12 -23.26
CA SER A 97 -4.71 -4.44 -23.33
C SER A 97 -4.70 -5.24 -22.02
N GLU A 98 -3.76 -4.97 -21.11
CA GLU A 98 -3.61 -5.75 -19.86
C GLU A 98 -4.55 -5.24 -18.77
N TYR A 99 -4.72 -3.92 -18.70
CA TYR A 99 -5.66 -3.29 -17.79
C TYR A 99 -7.09 -3.44 -18.30
N ARG A 100 -7.88 -4.23 -17.58
CA ARG A 100 -9.34 -4.07 -17.61
C ARG A 100 -9.67 -2.72 -17.00
N TYR A 101 -10.13 -1.80 -17.84
CA TYR A 101 -10.95 -0.69 -17.40
C TYR A 101 -12.27 -1.24 -16.83
N GLN A 102 -13.12 -0.39 -16.26
CA GLN A 102 -14.42 -0.81 -15.71
C GLN A 102 -15.48 -1.08 -16.81
N ASP A 103 -15.08 -1.79 -17.86
CA ASP A 103 -15.81 -2.08 -19.12
C ASP A 103 -17.06 -2.97 -18.94
N THR A 104 -17.50 -3.29 -17.72
CA THR A 104 -18.39 -4.45 -17.47
C THR A 104 -19.76 -4.17 -16.85
N GLU A 105 -20.01 -3.03 -16.18
CA GLU A 105 -21.17 -2.90 -15.26
C GLU A 105 -22.02 -1.61 -15.35
N SER A 106 -21.95 -0.81 -16.42
CA SER A 106 -22.93 0.27 -16.64
C SER A 106 -23.35 0.45 -18.09
N ASP A 107 -24.62 0.80 -18.32
CA ASP A 107 -25.21 1.05 -19.64
C ASP A 107 -24.75 2.37 -20.31
N SER A 108 -23.66 2.98 -19.83
CA SER A 108 -23.12 4.26 -20.31
C SER A 108 -22.25 4.15 -21.57
N TYR A 109 -22.01 2.93 -22.07
CA TYR A 109 -20.97 2.67 -23.08
C TYR A 109 -21.35 2.94 -24.54
N ASP A 110 -22.63 3.12 -24.86
CA ASP A 110 -23.14 3.16 -26.25
C ASP A 110 -22.69 4.39 -27.07
N ASN A 111 -22.06 5.38 -26.44
CA ASN A 111 -21.58 6.63 -27.06
C ASN A 111 -20.04 6.80 -27.08
N ARG A 112 -19.25 5.74 -26.82
CA ARG A 112 -17.78 5.81 -26.98
C ARG A 112 -17.37 5.74 -28.46
N PHE A 113 -16.49 6.65 -28.89
CA PHE A 113 -15.87 6.58 -30.22
C PHE A 113 -14.42 7.10 -30.24
N PHE A 114 -13.58 6.46 -31.05
CA PHE A 114 -12.18 6.82 -31.23
C PHE A 114 -12.01 7.94 -32.26
N ARG A 115 -11.19 8.94 -31.96
CA ARG A 115 -10.70 9.95 -32.93
C ARG A 115 -9.17 9.83 -33.07
N ASN A 116 -8.69 10.07 -34.29
CA ASN A 116 -7.27 10.32 -34.57
C ASN A 116 -6.84 11.67 -33.94
N ALA A 117 -5.65 12.17 -34.30
CA ALA A 117 -5.10 13.41 -33.74
C ALA A 117 -6.07 14.60 -33.85
N VAL A 118 -6.52 15.09 -32.69
CA VAL A 118 -7.28 16.33 -32.53
C VAL A 118 -6.35 17.35 -31.86
N LEU A 119 -6.21 18.53 -32.47
CA LEU A 119 -5.61 19.69 -31.82
C LEU A 119 -6.65 20.31 -30.88
N LEU A 120 -6.34 20.36 -29.59
CA LEU A 120 -7.19 20.97 -28.56
C LEU A 120 -6.99 22.50 -28.53
N GLU A 121 -7.90 23.23 -27.88
CA GLU A 121 -7.85 24.71 -27.81
C GLU A 121 -6.61 25.24 -27.10
N ASN A 122 -6.14 24.54 -26.06
CA ASN A 122 -4.86 24.83 -25.40
C ASN A 122 -3.63 24.51 -26.30
N GLY A 123 -3.87 23.90 -27.47
CA GLY A 123 -2.88 23.45 -28.46
C GLY A 123 -2.05 22.24 -28.05
N ALA A 124 -2.53 21.45 -27.09
CA ALA A 124 -2.12 20.05 -26.93
C ALA A 124 -2.77 19.19 -28.03
N ILE A 125 -2.17 18.04 -28.34
CA ILE A 125 -2.72 17.05 -29.29
C ILE A 125 -3.27 15.87 -28.50
N TYR A 126 -4.48 15.42 -28.82
CA TYR A 126 -5.07 14.20 -28.26
C TYR A 126 -5.39 13.18 -29.35
N ILE A 127 -5.07 11.91 -29.09
CA ILE A 127 -5.40 10.74 -29.92
C ILE A 127 -6.04 9.71 -28.99
N GLY A 128 -7.29 9.33 -29.23
CA GLY A 128 -7.96 8.45 -28.28
C GLY A 128 -9.48 8.42 -28.39
N GLU A 129 -10.06 7.80 -27.39
CA GLU A 129 -11.50 7.66 -27.20
C GLU A 129 -12.15 8.94 -26.64
N TRP A 130 -13.39 9.16 -27.05
CA TRP A 130 -14.25 10.27 -26.64
C TRP A 130 -15.65 9.76 -26.29
N SER A 131 -16.36 10.50 -25.44
CA SER A 131 -17.80 10.40 -25.22
C SER A 131 -18.39 11.81 -25.32
N GLY A 132 -19.20 12.05 -26.36
CA GLY A 132 -19.63 13.40 -26.72
C GLY A 132 -18.46 14.34 -27.08
N ASP A 133 -18.35 15.45 -26.37
CA ASP A 133 -17.26 16.43 -26.46
C ASP A 133 -16.10 16.14 -25.49
N LYS A 134 -16.16 15.07 -24.69
CA LYS A 134 -15.19 14.77 -23.64
C LYS A 134 -14.26 13.62 -23.97
N LYS A 135 -12.98 13.74 -23.60
CA LYS A 135 -12.03 12.61 -23.59
C LYS A 135 -12.51 11.59 -22.56
N PHE A 136 -12.59 10.33 -22.95
CA PHE A 136 -13.13 9.25 -22.13
C PHE A 136 -12.63 7.89 -22.62
N GLY A 137 -12.19 6.99 -21.74
CA GLY A 137 -11.59 5.72 -22.13
C GLY A 137 -10.10 5.88 -22.43
N LYS A 138 -9.57 5.18 -23.43
CA LYS A 138 -8.13 5.10 -23.72
C LYS A 138 -7.66 6.25 -24.60
N GLY A 139 -6.57 6.91 -24.24
CA GLY A 139 -6.00 7.97 -25.09
C GLY A 139 -4.61 8.44 -24.70
N ILE A 140 -3.95 9.06 -25.67
CA ILE A 140 -2.63 9.68 -25.56
C ILE A 140 -2.79 11.18 -25.75
N GLN A 141 -2.23 11.98 -24.84
CA GLN A 141 -2.18 13.44 -24.95
C GLN A 141 -0.73 13.92 -24.96
N ILE A 142 -0.39 14.82 -25.88
CA ILE A 142 0.92 15.48 -26.01
C ILE A 142 0.72 16.97 -25.76
N TRP A 143 1.42 17.53 -24.79
CA TRP A 143 1.40 18.96 -24.47
C TRP A 143 2.50 19.74 -25.23
N LYS A 144 2.37 21.07 -25.28
CA LYS A 144 3.30 21.98 -25.99
C LYS A 144 4.73 22.02 -25.45
N ASP A 145 4.91 21.69 -24.18
CA ASP A 145 6.19 21.58 -23.50
C ASP A 145 6.95 20.29 -23.86
N GLY A 146 6.28 19.32 -24.48
CA GLY A 146 6.81 17.97 -24.74
C GLY A 146 6.46 16.95 -23.67
N SER A 147 5.65 17.30 -22.65
CA SER A 147 5.07 16.31 -21.73
C SER A 147 4.04 15.44 -22.46
N ILE A 148 3.92 14.16 -22.08
CA ILE A 148 3.08 13.17 -22.78
C ILE A 148 2.42 12.21 -21.77
N TYR A 149 1.10 12.05 -21.85
CA TYR A 149 0.35 11.07 -21.08
C TYR A 149 -0.17 9.97 -22.01
N GLU A 150 0.03 8.70 -21.66
CA GLU A 150 -0.60 7.54 -22.28
C GLU A 150 -1.37 6.74 -21.21
N GLY A 151 -2.71 6.67 -21.32
CA GLY A 151 -3.52 6.04 -20.25
C GLY A 151 -5.03 6.20 -20.41
N PHE A 152 -5.75 6.06 -19.29
CA PHE A 152 -7.21 6.13 -19.21
C PHE A 152 -7.73 7.52 -18.79
N TRP A 153 -8.94 7.84 -19.24
CA TRP A 153 -9.59 9.15 -19.10
C TRP A 153 -11.07 9.04 -18.70
N ILE A 154 -11.54 9.95 -17.85
CA ILE A 154 -12.96 10.17 -17.53
C ILE A 154 -13.23 11.68 -17.60
N ARG A 155 -14.16 12.11 -18.47
CA ARG A 155 -14.67 13.49 -18.55
C ARG A 155 -13.54 14.53 -18.61
N ASP A 156 -12.65 14.39 -19.59
CA ASP A 156 -11.40 15.15 -19.78
C ASP A 156 -10.26 14.91 -18.76
N MET A 157 -10.51 14.22 -17.64
CA MET A 157 -9.54 13.98 -16.56
C MET A 157 -8.82 12.65 -16.71
N ALA A 158 -7.52 12.61 -16.35
CA ALA A 158 -6.77 11.35 -16.27
C ALA A 158 -7.26 10.55 -15.05
N ASN A 159 -7.73 9.31 -15.27
CA ASN A 159 -8.39 8.50 -14.25
C ASN A 159 -8.30 7.00 -14.62
N GLY A 160 -7.91 6.13 -13.68
CA GLY A 160 -7.52 4.74 -13.93
C GLY A 160 -6.00 4.61 -14.13
N LYS A 161 -5.53 3.58 -14.83
CA LYS A 161 -4.08 3.42 -15.09
C LYS A 161 -3.57 4.43 -16.13
N GLY A 162 -2.32 4.86 -16.00
CA GLY A 162 -1.68 5.71 -17.00
C GLY A 162 -0.24 6.02 -16.69
N ARG A 163 0.50 6.41 -17.74
CA ARG A 163 1.88 6.88 -17.65
C ARG A 163 1.99 8.32 -18.13
N LEU A 164 2.65 9.18 -17.35
CA LEU A 164 3.02 10.55 -17.71
C LEU A 164 4.54 10.62 -17.84
N TYR A 165 5.03 11.01 -19.02
CA TYR A 165 6.38 11.49 -19.24
C TYR A 165 6.35 13.02 -19.12
N HIS A 166 7.14 13.59 -18.23
CA HIS A 166 7.30 15.04 -18.08
C HIS A 166 8.37 15.58 -19.04
N ALA A 167 8.23 16.83 -19.47
CA ALA A 167 9.18 17.51 -20.36
C ALA A 167 10.62 17.61 -19.82
N ASN A 168 10.84 17.46 -18.51
CA ASN A 168 12.17 17.41 -17.89
C ASN A 168 12.80 16.00 -17.89
N GLY A 169 12.06 14.96 -18.31
CA GLY A 169 12.51 13.57 -18.33
C GLY A 169 12.04 12.71 -17.16
N ASP A 170 11.33 13.28 -16.18
CA ASP A 170 10.70 12.49 -15.09
C ASP A 170 9.52 11.66 -15.64
N ILE A 171 9.23 10.50 -15.04
CA ILE A 171 8.17 9.58 -15.48
C ILE A 171 7.35 9.09 -14.29
N TYR A 172 6.02 9.24 -14.33
CA TYR A 172 5.09 8.50 -13.47
C TYR A 172 4.40 7.38 -14.26
N ASP A 173 4.28 6.17 -13.71
CA ASP A 173 3.49 5.06 -14.24
C ASP A 173 2.69 4.39 -13.12
N GLY A 174 1.36 4.52 -13.12
CA GLY A 174 0.55 4.10 -11.96
C GLY A 174 -0.95 4.35 -12.09
N ASP A 175 -1.65 4.34 -10.96
CA ASP A 175 -3.06 4.73 -10.87
C ASP A 175 -3.23 6.25 -10.77
N TRP A 176 -4.31 6.73 -11.37
CA TRP A 176 -4.74 8.12 -11.41
C TRP A 176 -6.19 8.26 -10.94
N GLU A 177 -6.48 9.36 -10.27
CA GLU A 177 -7.84 9.81 -9.96
C GLU A 177 -7.90 11.31 -10.20
N ASP A 178 -8.79 11.73 -11.12
CA ASP A 178 -9.12 13.12 -11.42
C ASP A 178 -7.88 14.04 -11.58
N HIS A 179 -7.02 13.65 -12.53
CA HIS A 179 -5.70 14.23 -12.85
C HIS A 179 -4.57 14.02 -11.85
N LYS A 180 -4.81 13.40 -10.69
CA LYS A 180 -3.78 13.18 -9.67
C LYS A 180 -3.31 11.75 -9.60
N SER A 181 -2.06 11.53 -9.22
CA SER A 181 -1.59 10.20 -8.82
C SER A 181 -2.25 9.72 -7.53
N LYS A 182 -2.61 8.43 -7.52
CA LYS A 182 -3.26 7.74 -6.40
C LYS A 182 -2.86 6.25 -6.45
N GLY A 183 -3.39 5.41 -5.55
CA GLY A 183 -3.31 3.96 -5.68
C GLY A 183 -1.87 3.44 -5.60
N GLN A 184 -1.41 2.69 -6.62
CA GLN A 184 -0.04 2.24 -6.76
C GLN A 184 0.62 2.86 -7.99
N GLY A 185 1.87 3.31 -7.85
CA GLY A 185 2.63 3.90 -8.95
C GLY A 185 4.14 3.88 -8.75
N VAL A 186 4.84 3.84 -9.87
CA VAL A 186 6.29 4.02 -9.99
C VAL A 186 6.55 5.45 -10.46
N TYR A 187 7.46 6.15 -9.81
CA TYR A 187 7.99 7.42 -10.26
C TYR A 187 9.50 7.31 -10.48
N ILE A 188 9.98 7.75 -11.64
CA ILE A 188 11.38 7.72 -12.05
C ILE A 188 11.80 9.16 -12.33
N HIS A 189 12.72 9.68 -11.54
CA HIS A 189 13.35 10.96 -11.78
C HIS A 189 14.33 10.90 -12.95
N SER A 190 14.49 12.02 -13.63
CA SER A 190 15.46 12.27 -14.70
C SER A 190 16.94 12.07 -14.27
N ASP A 191 17.25 12.12 -12.98
CA ASP A 191 18.58 11.78 -12.42
C ASP A 191 18.80 10.27 -12.21
N GLY A 192 17.75 9.46 -12.34
CA GLY A 192 17.75 8.01 -12.12
C GLY A 192 17.23 7.55 -10.76
N ALA A 193 16.88 8.44 -9.83
CA ALA A 193 16.20 8.08 -8.60
C ALA A 193 14.79 7.51 -8.89
N ARG A 194 14.34 6.53 -8.11
CA ARG A 194 13.08 5.81 -8.36
C ARG A 194 12.31 5.52 -7.08
N TYR A 195 11.06 5.97 -7.02
CA TYR A 195 10.07 5.53 -6.04
C TYR A 195 9.12 4.47 -6.66
N GLU A 196 8.69 3.50 -5.87
CA GLU A 196 7.65 2.53 -6.19
C GLU A 196 6.81 2.26 -4.94
N GLY A 197 5.49 2.46 -5.02
CA GLY A 197 4.60 2.20 -3.90
C GLY A 197 3.29 2.97 -3.95
N SER A 198 2.76 3.28 -2.77
CA SER A 198 1.47 3.94 -2.60
C SER A 198 1.52 5.45 -2.82
N TRP A 199 0.48 5.99 -3.47
CA TRP A 199 0.29 7.42 -3.74
C TRP A 199 -1.09 7.90 -3.29
N ASN A 200 -1.18 9.18 -2.90
CA ASN A 200 -2.43 9.86 -2.64
C ASN A 200 -2.30 11.37 -2.92
N ASN A 201 -3.06 11.90 -3.87
CA ASN A 201 -3.07 13.32 -4.22
C ASN A 201 -1.65 13.86 -4.53
N ASP A 202 -0.95 13.23 -5.47
CA ASP A 202 0.39 13.66 -5.94
C ASP A 202 1.53 13.51 -4.94
N LEU A 203 1.27 12.83 -3.81
CA LEU A 203 2.24 12.60 -2.74
C LEU A 203 2.41 11.11 -2.43
N GLN A 204 3.66 10.72 -2.16
CA GLN A 204 4.03 9.40 -1.60
C GLN A 204 3.30 9.22 -0.26
N ASN A 205 2.49 8.16 -0.12
CA ASN A 205 1.67 7.96 1.08
C ASN A 205 1.22 6.50 1.25
N GLY A 206 1.72 5.82 2.28
CA GLY A 206 1.52 4.39 2.52
C GLY A 206 2.86 3.66 2.58
N GLN A 207 2.93 2.44 2.05
CA GLN A 207 4.20 1.73 1.88
C GLN A 207 4.88 2.14 0.57
N GLY A 208 6.21 2.23 0.57
CA GLY A 208 6.98 2.49 -0.64
C GLY A 208 8.45 2.10 -0.54
N VAL A 209 9.07 1.93 -1.71
CA VAL A 209 10.49 1.70 -1.92
C VAL A 209 11.05 2.85 -2.73
N GLU A 210 12.12 3.48 -2.24
CA GLU A 210 12.84 4.54 -2.93
C GLU A 210 14.30 4.13 -3.09
N ILE A 211 14.86 4.32 -4.29
CA ILE A 211 16.22 3.93 -4.67
C ILE A 211 16.88 5.12 -5.35
N TRP A 212 18.12 5.45 -4.95
CA TRP A 212 18.90 6.54 -5.53
C TRP A 212 19.99 6.04 -6.49
N PRO A 213 20.53 6.89 -7.39
CA PRO A 213 21.55 6.50 -8.37
C PRO A 213 22.86 5.97 -7.76
N ASP A 214 23.15 6.31 -6.50
CA ASP A 214 24.30 5.81 -5.73
C ASP A 214 24.09 4.40 -5.14
N GLY A 215 22.89 3.83 -5.32
CA GLY A 215 22.50 2.53 -4.77
C GLY A 215 22.09 2.57 -3.30
N ALA A 216 21.83 3.76 -2.72
CA ALA A 216 21.09 3.87 -1.48
C ALA A 216 19.61 3.44 -1.69
N LYS A 217 18.96 2.95 -0.62
CA LYS A 217 17.56 2.48 -0.65
C LYS A 217 16.83 2.82 0.64
N HIS A 218 15.61 3.33 0.55
CA HIS A 218 14.62 3.34 1.63
C HIS A 218 13.47 2.38 1.31
N GLU A 219 12.93 1.71 2.32
CA GLU A 219 11.81 0.78 2.21
C GLU A 219 10.98 0.86 3.50
N GLY A 220 9.73 1.34 3.40
CA GLY A 220 8.87 1.53 4.57
C GLY A 220 7.72 2.52 4.38
N GLU A 221 7.24 3.05 5.49
CA GLU A 221 6.09 3.96 5.56
C GLU A 221 6.43 5.41 5.16
N TYR A 222 5.51 6.02 4.41
CA TYR A 222 5.49 7.42 3.97
C TYR A 222 4.13 8.05 4.31
N SER A 223 4.12 9.36 4.55
CA SER A 223 2.89 10.15 4.59
C SER A 223 3.14 11.52 3.96
N ASN A 224 2.23 11.97 3.09
CA ASN A 224 2.26 13.29 2.46
C ASN A 224 3.63 13.68 1.85
N GLY A 225 4.32 12.75 1.19
CA GLY A 225 5.61 13.01 0.53
C GLY A 225 6.85 12.93 1.43
N VAL A 226 6.72 12.50 2.70
CA VAL A 226 7.85 12.33 3.61
C VAL A 226 7.86 10.95 4.29
N LYS A 227 9.07 10.42 4.55
CA LYS A 227 9.29 9.16 5.29
C LYS A 227 8.76 9.33 6.71
N HIS A 228 7.86 8.45 7.12
CA HIS A 228 7.10 8.59 8.37
C HIS A 228 6.53 7.23 8.78
N GLY A 229 6.72 6.80 10.04
CA GLY A 229 6.31 5.47 10.51
C GLY A 229 7.49 4.52 10.60
N LYS A 230 7.31 3.22 10.32
CA LYS A 230 8.39 2.23 10.34
C LYS A 230 9.06 2.10 8.96
N GLY A 231 10.38 1.93 8.93
CA GLY A 231 11.12 1.71 7.68
C GLY A 231 12.56 1.25 7.88
N ARG A 232 13.19 0.91 6.76
CA ARG A 232 14.60 0.50 6.66
C ARG A 232 15.30 1.33 5.59
N PHE A 233 16.46 1.90 5.94
CA PHE A 233 17.33 2.65 5.05
C PHE A 233 18.67 1.91 4.90
N VAL A 234 19.22 1.90 3.69
CA VAL A 234 20.59 1.46 3.37
C VAL A 234 21.28 2.58 2.61
N TRP A 235 22.42 3.04 3.07
CA TRP A 235 23.23 4.06 2.40
C TRP A 235 24.19 3.43 1.37
N ALA A 236 24.70 4.25 0.44
CA ALA A 236 25.62 3.79 -0.61
C ALA A 236 26.88 3.10 -0.05
N ASP A 237 27.39 3.57 1.10
CA ASP A 237 28.53 3.01 1.86
C ASP A 237 28.24 1.65 2.54
N LYS A 238 26.99 1.17 2.44
CA LYS A 238 26.44 -0.04 3.06
C LYS A 238 26.21 0.05 4.58
N ALA A 239 26.20 1.25 5.15
CA ALA A 239 25.53 1.47 6.43
C ALA A 239 24.04 1.16 6.28
N SER A 240 23.37 0.77 7.37
CA SER A 240 21.91 0.56 7.36
C SER A 240 21.25 0.88 8.68
N TYR A 241 20.05 1.48 8.60
CA TYR A 241 19.17 1.76 9.72
C TYR A 241 17.85 1.00 9.54
N CYS A 242 17.31 0.46 10.62
CA CYS A 242 15.94 -0.04 10.70
C CYS A 242 15.27 0.56 11.94
N GLY A 243 14.04 1.04 11.84
CA GLY A 243 13.37 1.69 12.96
C GLY A 243 12.27 2.67 12.54
N GLN A 244 12.15 3.78 13.27
CA GLN A 244 11.09 4.75 13.08
C GLN A 244 11.59 6.04 12.41
N PHE A 245 10.75 6.60 11.55
CA PHE A 245 10.94 7.88 10.88
C PHE A 245 9.82 8.85 11.27
N LEU A 246 10.16 10.12 11.38
CA LEU A 246 9.22 11.22 11.53
C LEU A 246 9.70 12.36 10.63
N ASN A 247 8.92 12.67 9.59
CA ASN A 247 9.14 13.78 8.67
C ASN A 247 10.56 13.78 8.05
N ASN A 248 10.91 12.67 7.39
CA ASN A 248 12.25 12.37 6.84
C ASN A 248 13.39 12.18 7.85
N GLN A 249 13.15 12.31 9.16
CA GLN A 249 14.20 12.19 10.19
C GLN A 249 14.06 10.89 10.99
N ILE A 250 15.18 10.21 11.22
CA ILE A 250 15.31 9.07 12.12
C ILE A 250 14.95 9.50 13.55
N ASN A 251 14.02 8.78 14.17
CA ASN A 251 13.42 9.09 15.47
C ASN A 251 12.99 7.80 16.19
N GLY A 252 12.54 7.89 17.44
CA GLY A 252 11.96 6.75 18.17
C GLY A 252 12.97 5.62 18.40
N VAL A 253 12.51 4.36 18.46
CA VAL A 253 13.43 3.22 18.65
C VAL A 253 13.93 2.72 17.30
N GLY A 254 15.25 2.52 17.18
CA GLY A 254 15.86 2.03 15.95
C GLY A 254 17.27 1.46 16.12
N ARG A 255 17.67 0.67 15.13
CA ARG A 255 18.92 -0.08 15.05
C ARG A 255 19.72 0.41 13.84
N TYR A 256 20.92 0.91 14.08
CA TYR A 256 21.88 1.35 13.06
C TYR A 256 23.08 0.38 13.04
N VAL A 257 23.57 0.07 11.84
CA VAL A 257 24.76 -0.75 11.59
C VAL A 257 25.69 0.02 10.66
N TRP A 258 26.92 0.26 11.10
CA TRP A 258 27.96 0.90 10.29
C TRP A 258 28.75 -0.14 9.46
N PRO A 259 29.40 0.27 8.35
CA PRO A 259 30.15 -0.64 7.48
C PRO A 259 31.33 -1.33 8.19
N ASP A 260 31.91 -0.67 9.20
CA ASP A 260 33.00 -1.19 10.04
C ASP A 260 32.54 -2.17 11.14
N GLY A 261 31.27 -2.57 11.14
CA GLY A 261 30.68 -3.52 12.06
C GLY A 261 30.24 -2.95 13.42
N ARG A 262 30.45 -1.64 13.69
CA ARG A 262 29.80 -0.97 14.83
C ARG A 262 28.27 -1.05 14.70
N LYS A 263 27.58 -1.10 15.83
CA LYS A 263 26.10 -1.19 15.91
C LYS A 263 25.58 -0.33 17.05
N TYR A 264 24.47 0.36 16.81
CA TYR A 264 23.67 1.01 17.85
C TYR A 264 22.25 0.45 17.79
N CYS A 265 21.66 0.16 18.94
CA CYS A 265 20.22 -0.10 19.06
C CYS A 265 19.71 0.65 20.28
N GLY A 266 18.80 1.59 20.07
CA GLY A 266 18.44 2.57 21.10
C GLY A 266 17.37 3.53 20.62
N GLU A 267 17.16 4.57 21.42
CA GLU A 267 16.31 5.71 21.10
C GLU A 267 17.04 6.72 20.19
N TRP A 268 16.26 7.42 19.38
CA TRP A 268 16.72 8.40 18.40
C TRP A 268 15.83 9.64 18.46
N LEU A 269 16.45 10.80 18.26
CA LEU A 269 15.76 12.08 18.13
C LEU A 269 16.41 12.91 17.03
N ASN A 270 15.64 13.30 16.02
CA ASN A 270 16.06 14.19 14.93
C ASN A 270 17.40 13.79 14.27
N ASN A 271 17.51 12.52 13.86
CA ASN A 271 18.69 11.85 13.29
C ASN A 271 19.86 11.57 14.24
N LYS A 272 19.75 11.86 15.54
CA LYS A 272 20.82 11.63 16.54
C LYS A 272 20.48 10.51 17.51
N MET A 273 21.50 9.82 18.04
CA MET A 273 21.35 8.94 19.20
C MET A 273 20.97 9.80 20.42
N HIS A 274 19.90 9.40 21.11
CA HIS A 274 19.31 10.13 22.24
C HIS A 274 18.67 9.12 23.21
N GLY A 275 18.23 9.54 24.40
CA GLY A 275 17.55 8.64 25.34
C GLY A 275 18.45 7.50 25.81
N THR A 276 17.94 6.27 25.87
CA THR A 276 18.72 5.07 26.23
C THR A 276 19.08 4.22 25.01
N GLY A 277 20.28 3.62 25.01
CA GLY A 277 20.72 2.77 23.92
C GLY A 277 21.99 1.95 24.17
N LEU A 278 22.06 0.84 23.44
CA LEU A 278 23.19 -0.09 23.38
C LEU A 278 24.06 0.22 22.16
N PHE A 279 25.34 0.52 22.37
CA PHE A 279 26.34 0.64 21.30
C PHE A 279 27.40 -0.47 21.45
N SER A 280 27.63 -1.21 20.37
CA SER A 280 28.65 -2.27 20.31
C SER A 280 29.68 -1.94 19.22
N TRP A 281 30.96 -2.09 19.55
CA TRP A 281 32.07 -1.93 18.61
C TRP A 281 32.50 -3.30 18.04
N SER A 282 33.09 -3.29 16.85
CA SER A 282 33.58 -4.50 16.17
C SER A 282 34.77 -5.17 16.86
N ASP A 283 35.46 -4.46 17.76
CA ASP A 283 36.49 -5.01 18.65
C ASP A 283 35.94 -5.62 19.95
N GLY A 284 34.61 -5.67 20.13
CA GLY A 284 33.95 -6.26 21.29
C GLY A 284 33.74 -5.30 22.46
N ARG A 285 34.17 -4.03 22.39
CA ARG A 285 33.75 -3.02 23.39
C ARG A 285 32.23 -2.82 23.31
N VAL A 286 31.60 -2.52 24.45
CA VAL A 286 30.17 -2.24 24.55
C VAL A 286 29.92 -1.04 25.46
N TYR A 287 28.92 -0.23 25.14
CA TYR A 287 28.32 0.78 26.01
C TYR A 287 26.82 0.56 26.08
N ILE A 288 26.26 0.60 27.27
CA ILE A 288 24.81 0.65 27.49
C ILE A 288 24.52 1.74 28.51
N GLY A 289 23.73 2.73 28.12
CA GLY A 289 23.47 3.91 28.94
C GLY A 289 22.69 4.98 28.21
N GLU A 290 22.70 6.15 28.81
CA GLU A 290 22.00 7.33 28.31
C GLU A 290 22.85 8.09 27.26
N TYR A 291 22.16 8.78 26.36
CA TYR A 291 22.69 9.52 25.21
C TYR A 291 22.00 10.88 25.07
N GLN A 292 22.79 11.90 24.72
CA GLN A 292 22.31 13.21 24.31
C GLN A 292 23.16 13.71 23.14
N ASP A 293 22.50 14.07 22.03
CA ASP A 293 23.14 14.63 20.83
C ASP A 293 24.39 13.83 20.38
N ASP A 294 24.18 12.52 20.16
CA ASP A 294 25.20 11.52 19.78
C ASP A 294 26.30 11.23 20.82
N LYS A 295 26.29 11.92 21.96
CA LYS A 295 27.27 11.75 23.04
C LYS A 295 26.68 10.89 24.16
N LYS A 296 27.53 10.06 24.76
CA LYS A 296 27.23 9.38 26.05
C LYS A 296 26.96 10.45 27.12
N HIS A 297 25.86 10.30 27.83
CA HIS A 297 25.39 11.22 28.86
C HIS A 297 24.83 10.41 30.05
N GLY A 298 24.51 11.06 31.16
CA GLY A 298 23.71 10.49 32.24
C GLY A 298 24.33 9.25 32.86
N GLN A 299 23.54 8.22 33.13
CA GLN A 299 24.01 6.94 33.66
C GLN A 299 24.42 5.97 32.53
N GLY A 300 25.52 5.23 32.70
CA GLY A 300 25.90 4.20 31.73
C GLY A 300 27.03 3.26 32.17
N VAL A 301 27.02 2.05 31.61
CA VAL A 301 28.06 1.04 31.73
C VAL A 301 28.87 0.98 30.43
N PHE A 302 30.19 1.05 30.54
CA PHE A 302 31.13 0.73 29.46
C PHE A 302 31.90 -0.55 29.80
N GLU A 303 32.00 -1.46 28.85
CA GLU A 303 32.59 -2.79 29.00
C GLU A 303 33.66 -3.00 27.93
N TRP A 304 34.83 -3.49 28.36
CA TRP A 304 35.96 -3.79 27.49
C TRP A 304 36.01 -5.30 27.17
N PRO A 305 36.67 -5.73 26.07
CA PRO A 305 36.67 -7.14 25.64
C PRO A 305 37.37 -8.09 26.63
N ASP A 306 38.21 -7.54 27.51
CA ASP A 306 38.89 -8.25 28.60
C ASP A 306 38.05 -8.34 29.89
N GLY A 307 36.76 -8.01 29.84
CA GLY A 307 35.83 -8.10 30.96
C GLY A 307 35.97 -6.98 32.00
N ARG A 308 36.84 -5.98 31.78
CA ARG A 308 36.83 -4.75 32.58
C ARG A 308 35.53 -3.97 32.34
N LYS A 309 35.05 -3.26 33.37
CA LYS A 309 33.89 -2.36 33.27
C LYS A 309 34.12 -1.02 33.95
N TYR A 310 33.43 -0.01 33.45
CA TYR A 310 33.16 1.25 34.15
C TYR A 310 31.64 1.39 34.28
N VAL A 311 31.15 1.60 35.51
CA VAL A 311 29.75 1.81 35.85
C VAL A 311 29.66 3.19 36.51
N GLY A 312 28.90 4.14 35.95
CA GLY A 312 28.80 5.46 36.55
C GLY A 312 28.25 6.52 35.61
N TYR A 313 28.59 7.78 35.89
CA TYR A 313 28.08 8.92 35.14
C TYR A 313 28.94 9.29 33.93
N TRP A 314 28.29 9.89 32.94
CA TRP A 314 28.87 10.35 31.67
C TRP A 314 28.40 11.78 31.36
N LEU A 315 29.31 12.59 30.84
CA LEU A 315 29.03 13.95 30.37
C LEU A 315 29.86 14.22 29.11
N GLU A 316 29.23 14.77 28.08
CA GLU A 316 29.86 15.11 26.79
C GLU A 316 30.70 13.97 26.18
N GLY A 317 30.20 12.73 26.30
CA GLY A 317 30.83 11.53 25.76
C GLY A 317 31.92 10.89 26.65
N LYS A 318 32.22 11.50 27.81
CA LYS A 318 33.34 11.12 28.68
C LYS A 318 32.88 10.74 30.10
N GLN A 319 33.66 9.94 30.81
CA GLN A 319 33.42 9.58 32.22
C GLN A 319 33.39 10.84 33.09
N HIS A 320 32.41 10.91 34.00
CA HIS A 320 32.24 12.03 34.93
C HIS A 320 31.63 11.56 36.26
N GLY A 321 31.64 12.44 37.28
CA GLY A 321 31.06 12.17 38.60
C GLY A 321 31.72 11.01 39.34
N ARG A 322 30.96 10.34 40.21
CA ARG A 322 31.36 9.07 40.81
C ARG A 322 31.22 7.93 39.78
N GLY A 323 32.20 7.03 39.77
CA GLY A 323 32.17 5.83 38.93
C GLY A 323 32.93 4.66 39.54
N LEU A 324 32.33 3.48 39.43
CA LEU A 324 32.89 2.19 39.82
C LEU A 324 33.64 1.57 38.63
N PHE A 325 34.93 1.29 38.81
CA PHE A 325 35.75 0.50 37.92
C PHE A 325 35.84 -0.95 38.40
N ILE A 326 35.61 -1.90 37.50
CA ILE A 326 35.65 -3.35 37.78
C ILE A 326 36.71 -4.00 36.87
N ALA A 327 37.57 -4.84 37.46
CA ALA A 327 38.57 -5.61 36.74
C ALA A 327 38.74 -6.99 37.41
N GLY A 328 38.12 -8.02 36.82
CA GLY A 328 37.97 -9.32 37.49
C GLY A 328 37.25 -9.16 38.83
N ALA A 329 37.83 -9.69 39.90
CA ALA A 329 37.32 -9.53 41.27
C ALA A 329 37.58 -8.13 41.89
N GLN A 330 38.42 -7.27 41.29
CA GLN A 330 38.70 -5.95 41.86
C GLN A 330 37.57 -4.95 41.51
N ARG A 331 36.95 -4.38 42.54
CA ARG A 331 36.00 -3.26 42.46
C ARG A 331 36.63 -2.01 43.08
N LYS A 332 36.65 -0.86 42.39
CA LYS A 332 37.26 0.40 42.86
C LYS A 332 36.40 1.61 42.46
N GLN A 333 35.96 2.38 43.44
CA GLN A 333 35.22 3.64 43.20
C GLN A 333 36.20 4.81 43.06
N GLY A 334 35.91 5.73 42.16
CA GLY A 334 36.68 6.96 41.98
C GLY A 334 35.85 8.10 41.41
N GLU A 335 36.42 9.30 41.47
CA GLU A 335 35.81 10.52 40.92
C GLU A 335 36.48 10.89 39.59
N TRP A 336 35.65 11.24 38.61
CA TRP A 336 36.04 11.45 37.22
C TRP A 336 35.62 12.82 36.71
N LYS A 337 36.50 13.48 35.94
CA LYS A 337 36.26 14.78 35.32
C LYS A 337 36.72 14.76 33.88
N SER A 338 35.79 14.95 32.96
CA SER A 338 36.04 15.00 31.52
C SER A 338 36.86 13.82 30.97
N GLY A 339 36.61 12.61 31.48
CA GLY A 339 37.29 11.37 31.08
C GLY A 339 38.55 11.00 31.89
N ASN A 340 39.06 11.91 32.72
CA ASN A 340 40.20 11.66 33.61
C ASN A 340 39.71 11.28 35.01
N ARG A 341 40.33 10.27 35.64
CA ARG A 341 40.10 9.95 37.07
C ARG A 341 40.94 10.89 37.92
N GLU A 342 40.31 11.76 38.71
CA GLU A 342 41.00 12.69 39.60
C GLU A 342 41.56 11.95 40.83
N ARG A 343 40.74 11.08 41.46
CA ARG A 343 41.15 10.25 42.60
C ARG A 343 40.36 8.95 42.69
N TRP A 344 40.93 7.96 43.37
CA TRP A 344 40.14 6.87 43.97
C TRP A 344 39.53 7.38 45.29
N ILE A 345 38.36 6.86 45.65
CA ILE A 345 37.71 7.13 46.94
C ILE A 345 37.61 5.83 47.77
N ILE A 346 37.27 5.96 49.05
CA ILE A 346 36.98 4.79 49.90
C ILE A 346 35.80 4.04 49.26
N PHE A 347 35.86 2.71 49.25
CA PHE A 347 34.77 1.89 48.73
C PHE A 347 33.59 1.91 49.72
N GLU A 348 32.65 2.80 49.50
CA GLU A 348 31.35 2.81 50.16
C GLU A 348 30.50 1.67 49.55
N SER A 349 29.66 1.00 50.34
CA SER A 349 28.73 -0.03 49.84
C SER A 349 27.56 0.62 49.10
N ASP A 350 27.87 1.21 47.96
CA ASP A 350 27.04 2.14 47.19
C ASP A 350 25.94 1.40 46.41
N THR A 351 24.70 1.54 46.89
CA THR A 351 23.51 0.95 46.28
C THR A 351 23.24 1.48 44.88
N ASP A 352 23.69 2.69 44.56
CA ASP A 352 23.27 3.40 43.36
C ASP A 352 24.12 2.98 42.17
N LEU A 353 25.41 2.77 42.37
CA LEU A 353 26.30 2.20 41.34
C LEU A 353 25.93 0.74 41.02
N ASP A 354 25.60 -0.08 42.03
CA ASP A 354 25.11 -1.45 41.81
C ASP A 354 23.70 -1.46 41.17
N SER A 355 22.85 -0.49 41.50
CA SER A 355 21.55 -0.28 40.83
C SER A 355 21.72 0.11 39.37
N ILE A 356 22.68 0.97 39.03
CA ILE A 356 23.02 1.34 37.64
C ILE A 356 23.51 0.09 36.87
N GLU A 357 24.43 -0.71 37.41
CA GLU A 357 24.86 -1.95 36.72
C GLU A 357 23.67 -2.90 36.50
N LYS A 358 22.76 -3.04 37.47
CA LYS A 358 21.55 -3.86 37.35
C LYS A 358 20.56 -3.34 36.29
N LYS A 359 20.24 -2.03 36.31
CA LYS A 359 19.40 -1.32 35.31
C LYS A 359 19.97 -1.50 33.90
N MET A 360 21.27 -1.26 33.74
CA MET A 360 21.92 -1.31 32.43
C MET A 360 22.11 -2.74 31.91
N ASN A 361 22.30 -3.75 32.77
CA ASN A 361 22.27 -5.15 32.32
C ASN A 361 20.88 -5.57 31.80
N GLN A 362 19.78 -5.10 32.41
CA GLN A 362 18.42 -5.34 31.90
C GLN A 362 18.18 -4.66 30.54
N LEU A 363 18.60 -3.39 30.39
CA LEU A 363 18.52 -2.68 29.11
C LEU A 363 19.43 -3.31 28.04
N LYS A 364 20.62 -3.81 28.40
CA LYS A 364 21.52 -4.54 27.49
C LYS A 364 20.83 -5.79 26.93
N ILE A 365 20.14 -6.57 27.75
CA ILE A 365 19.35 -7.73 27.31
C ILE A 365 18.22 -7.28 26.36
N TYR A 366 17.45 -6.26 26.74
CA TYR A 366 16.39 -5.70 25.90
C TYR A 366 16.89 -5.28 24.51
N TYR A 367 17.86 -4.36 24.42
CA TYR A 367 18.38 -3.89 23.13
C TYR A 367 19.13 -4.96 22.34
N SER A 368 19.76 -5.95 23.01
CA SER A 368 20.36 -7.10 22.31
C SER A 368 19.31 -8.03 21.68
N SER A 369 18.08 -8.03 22.19
CA SER A 369 16.97 -8.82 21.65
C SER A 369 16.30 -8.20 20.41
N ILE A 370 16.57 -6.92 20.10
CA ILE A 370 15.89 -6.20 19.01
C ILE A 370 16.54 -6.51 17.66
N ASP A 371 15.73 -7.06 16.74
CA ASP A 371 16.06 -7.29 15.34
C ASP A 371 15.20 -6.43 14.39
N ASP A 372 15.64 -6.29 13.14
CA ASP A 372 14.96 -5.55 12.08
C ASP A 372 13.49 -6.00 11.88
N SER A 373 13.15 -7.26 12.16
CA SER A 373 11.79 -7.77 11.98
C SER A 373 10.85 -7.31 13.10
N GLN A 374 11.32 -7.15 14.35
CA GLN A 374 10.56 -6.52 15.43
C GLN A 374 10.40 -5.00 15.19
N LEU A 375 11.40 -4.38 14.57
CA LEU A 375 11.38 -2.96 14.23
C LEU A 375 10.42 -2.64 13.08
N LEU A 376 10.20 -3.55 12.12
CA LEU A 376 9.26 -3.36 11.00
C LEU A 376 7.84 -3.92 11.25
N ASP A 377 7.72 -5.10 11.84
CA ASP A 377 6.42 -5.76 12.07
C ASP A 377 5.65 -5.05 13.21
N LYS A 378 4.31 -5.01 13.12
CA LYS A 378 3.45 -4.42 14.16
C LYS A 378 2.86 -5.48 15.11
N SER A 379 2.98 -6.77 14.76
CA SER A 379 2.60 -7.92 15.59
C SER A 379 3.74 -8.39 16.50
N LYS A 380 4.99 -8.41 15.99
CA LYS A 380 6.19 -8.73 16.78
C LYS A 380 6.55 -7.55 17.68
N LYS A 381 6.27 -7.68 18.97
CA LYS A 381 6.82 -6.78 19.98
C LYS A 381 8.17 -7.32 20.45
N PRO A 382 9.17 -6.44 20.71
CA PRO A 382 10.34 -6.84 21.49
C PRO A 382 9.92 -7.29 22.89
N LEU A 383 10.87 -7.83 23.68
CA LEU A 383 10.69 -8.02 25.11
C LEU A 383 10.14 -6.72 25.75
N PRO A 384 9.26 -6.79 26.76
CA PRO A 384 8.78 -5.58 27.42
C PRO A 384 9.96 -4.79 27.99
N LEU A 385 9.95 -3.47 27.81
CA LEU A 385 10.92 -2.56 28.43
C LEU A 385 10.96 -2.83 29.96
N PRO A 386 12.15 -2.94 30.57
CA PRO A 386 12.27 -3.08 32.02
C PRO A 386 11.46 -2.01 32.77
N ASN A 387 10.76 -2.41 33.84
CA ASN A 387 9.69 -1.61 34.45
C ASN A 387 10.09 -0.14 34.71
N SER A 388 9.29 0.78 34.17
CA SER A 388 9.59 2.21 34.16
C SER A 388 9.62 2.89 35.54
N SER A 389 9.25 2.17 36.61
CA SER A 389 9.49 2.58 38.00
C SER A 389 10.98 2.67 38.37
N LEU A 390 11.87 1.99 37.65
CA LEU A 390 13.33 2.17 37.75
C LEU A 390 13.90 3.19 36.73
N ILE A 391 13.05 3.70 35.84
CA ILE A 391 13.43 4.69 34.81
C ILE A 391 13.06 6.11 35.27
N LYS A 392 11.96 6.26 36.02
CA LYS A 392 11.63 7.50 36.75
C LYS A 392 12.44 7.63 38.05
N GLY A 393 13.76 7.64 37.92
CA GLY A 393 14.60 8.36 38.88
C GLY A 393 14.19 9.83 38.94
N GLU A 394 14.44 10.49 40.06
CA GLU A 394 13.93 11.84 40.30
C GLU A 394 14.42 12.84 39.25
N LYS A 395 13.58 13.86 38.96
CA LYS A 395 14.04 15.05 38.24
C LYS A 395 14.99 15.84 39.15
N PHE A 396 16.25 15.43 39.18
CA PHE A 396 17.30 16.17 39.87
C PHE A 396 17.33 17.61 39.34
N LYS A 397 17.07 18.56 40.24
CA LYS A 397 17.30 19.98 39.96
C LYS A 397 18.80 20.15 39.69
N PRO A 398 19.21 20.96 38.70
CA PRO A 398 20.62 21.32 38.60
C PRO A 398 21.06 21.96 39.92
N LEU A 399 22.22 21.54 40.45
CA LEU A 399 22.85 22.22 41.57
C LEU A 399 23.04 23.69 41.17
N GLN A 400 22.42 24.59 41.92
CA GLN A 400 22.59 26.02 41.68
C GLN A 400 24.04 26.42 41.95
N ASN A 401 24.56 27.35 41.16
CA ASN A 401 25.85 27.98 41.43
C ASN A 401 25.78 28.68 42.80
N HIS A 402 26.39 28.08 43.82
CA HIS A 402 26.80 28.84 44.99
C HIS A 402 28.04 29.63 44.63
N ASN A 403 27.84 30.92 44.35
CA ASN A 403 28.91 31.89 44.22
C ASN A 403 29.69 31.96 45.54
N PHE A 404 31.02 31.83 45.47
CA PHE A 404 32.00 32.61 46.23
C PHE A 404 33.33 32.61 45.47
#